data_AF-A0A9W9RL96-F1
#
_entry.id   AF-A0A9W9RL96-F1
#
_cell.length_a   1.000
_cell.length_b   1.000
_cell.length_c   1.000
_cell.angle_alpha   90.00
_cell.angle_beta   90.00
_cell.angle_gamma   90.00
#
_symmetry.space_group_name_H-M   'P 1'
#
loop_
_entity.id
_entity.type
_entity.pdbx_description
1 polymer ?
#
loop_
_entity_poly.entity_id
_entity_poly.type
_entity_poly.pdbx_seq_one_letter_code
_entity_poly.pdbx_strand_id
1 'polypeptide(L)'
;MDGFDVSQAPKEYQDLKPIADFFVLGMGIGWVINYVGMVYISFKERTYGMSIMPLCCNIAWEAVYCLVYPSKSGLELGVFAVGLLINFMIIYTAVTYSPREWSHAPLVEQNILWIFFVGITGFTTGHLALAAQLGPALAYSWGAVVCQLLLSVGGLCQLICRGSTRGASYTLWYVIFSIRSH
;
A
#
# COMPACT_ATOMS: atom_id res chain seq x y z
N MET A 1 0.90 -23.34 -8.10
CA MET A 1 -0.28 -23.01 -7.28
C MET A 1 -0.73 -21.64 -7.70
N ASP A 2 -1.81 -21.56 -8.47
CA ASP A 2 -2.46 -20.28 -8.73
C ASP A 2 -3.05 -19.82 -7.40
N GLY A 3 -2.48 -18.78 -6.81
CA GLY A 3 -2.92 -18.17 -5.55
C GLY A 3 -4.38 -17.70 -5.53
N PHE A 4 -5.10 -17.81 -6.64
CA PHE A 4 -6.52 -17.50 -6.77
C PHE A 4 -7.42 -18.71 -7.06
N ASP A 5 -6.89 -19.94 -7.13
CA ASP A 5 -7.70 -21.15 -7.36
C ASP A 5 -7.49 -22.20 -6.26
N VAL A 6 -8.16 -21.95 -5.13
CA VAL A 6 -8.14 -22.83 -3.95
C VAL A 6 -8.91 -24.15 -4.20
N SER A 7 -9.64 -24.25 -5.31
CA SER A 7 -10.40 -25.46 -5.67
C SER A 7 -9.51 -26.67 -5.98
N GLN A 8 -8.27 -26.43 -6.41
CA GLN A 8 -7.26 -27.46 -6.66
C GLN A 8 -6.30 -27.71 -5.47
N ALA A 9 -6.50 -27.00 -4.35
CA ALA A 9 -5.64 -27.19 -3.18
C ALA A 9 -5.93 -28.54 -2.49
N PRO A 10 -4.91 -29.18 -1.86
CA PRO A 10 -5.09 -30.39 -1.08
C PRO A 10 -6.20 -30.23 -0.03
N LYS A 11 -6.90 -31.32 0.32
CA LYS A 11 -7.99 -31.27 1.31
C LYS A 11 -7.54 -30.67 2.65
N GLU A 12 -6.29 -30.92 3.06
CA GLU A 12 -5.73 -30.32 4.28
C GLU A 12 -5.66 -28.78 4.23
N TYR A 13 -5.49 -28.18 3.04
CA TYR A 13 -5.49 -26.72 2.86
C TYR A 13 -6.91 -26.14 2.85
N GLN A 14 -7.89 -26.91 2.38
CA GLN A 14 -9.30 -26.50 2.41
C GLN A 14 -9.83 -26.41 3.85
N ASP A 15 -9.37 -27.30 4.74
CA ASP A 15 -9.74 -27.26 6.17
C ASP A 15 -9.16 -26.04 6.90
N LEU A 16 -8.00 -25.53 6.44
CA LEU A 16 -7.37 -24.32 6.99
C LEU A 16 -7.86 -23.03 6.33
N LYS A 17 -8.62 -23.12 5.25
CA LYS A 17 -9.13 -21.95 4.49
C LYS A 17 -9.88 -20.94 5.37
N PRO A 18 -10.77 -21.33 6.30
CA PRO A 18 -11.47 -20.36 7.15
C PRO A 18 -10.53 -19.57 8.06
N ILE A 19 -9.45 -20.23 8.53
CA ILE A 19 -8.44 -19.60 9.37
C ILE A 19 -7.59 -18.65 8.52
N ALA A 20 -7.17 -19.06 7.33
CA ALA A 20 -6.44 -18.21 6.39
C ALA A 20 -7.25 -16.97 5.99
N ASP A 21 -8.54 -17.15 5.65
CA ASP A 21 -9.46 -16.06 5.31
C ASP A 21 -9.63 -15.09 6.50
N PHE A 22 -9.68 -15.59 7.74
CA PHE A 22 -9.72 -14.76 8.94
C PHE A 22 -8.46 -13.90 9.10
N PHE A 23 -7.27 -14.47 8.90
CA PHE A 23 -6.01 -13.70 8.94
C PHE A 23 -5.93 -12.66 7.82
N VAL A 24 -6.36 -13.00 6.61
CA VAL A 24 -6.40 -12.06 5.47
C VAL A 24 -7.36 -10.91 5.77
N LEU A 25 -8.54 -11.19 6.32
CA LEU A 25 -9.51 -10.18 6.70
C LEU A 25 -9.00 -9.29 7.84
N GLY A 26 -8.37 -9.89 8.87
CA GLY A 26 -7.72 -9.15 9.96
C GLY A 26 -6.61 -8.23 9.45
N MET A 27 -5.77 -8.73 8.53
CA MET A 27 -4.74 -7.94 7.86
C MET A 27 -5.36 -6.78 7.06
N GLY A 28 -6.40 -7.06 6.26
CA GLY A 28 -7.10 -6.04 5.46
C GLY A 28 -7.71 -4.93 6.33
N ILE A 29 -8.35 -5.28 7.44
CA ILE A 29 -8.88 -4.31 8.41
C ILE A 29 -7.74 -3.48 9.02
N GLY A 30 -6.63 -4.11 9.40
CA GLY A 30 -5.44 -3.43 9.90
C GLY A 30 -4.91 -2.37 8.93
N TRP A 31 -4.83 -2.71 7.64
CA TRP A 31 -4.45 -1.77 6.58
C TRP A 31 -5.43 -0.62 6.41
N VAL A 32 -6.74 -0.90 6.41
CA VAL A 32 -7.76 0.15 6.30
C VAL A 32 -7.68 1.13 7.48
N ILE A 33 -7.54 0.63 8.71
CA ILE A 33 -7.36 1.47 9.90
C ILE A 33 -6.09 2.32 9.76
N ASN A 34 -5.01 1.72 9.29
CA ASN A 34 -3.74 2.41 9.08
C ASN A 34 -3.88 3.56 8.07
N TYR A 35 -4.48 3.30 6.91
CA TYR A 35 -4.71 4.30 5.88
C TYR A 35 -5.64 5.42 6.34
N VAL A 36 -6.74 5.10 7.02
CA VAL A 36 -7.64 6.11 7.61
C VAL A 36 -6.90 6.96 8.63
N GLY A 37 -6.06 6.34 9.48
CA GLY A 37 -5.19 7.04 10.42
C GLY A 37 -4.21 7.99 9.72
N MET A 38 -3.58 7.56 8.63
CA MET A 38 -2.68 8.40 7.83
C MET A 38 -3.41 9.59 7.22
N VAL A 39 -4.60 9.38 6.65
CA VAL A 39 -5.44 10.46 6.09
C VAL A 39 -5.80 11.46 7.20
N TYR A 40 -6.27 10.97 8.35
CA TYR A 40 -6.64 11.81 9.49
C TYR A 40 -5.46 12.66 9.99
N ILE A 41 -4.29 12.05 10.18
CA ILE A 41 -3.07 12.77 10.60
C ILE A 41 -2.64 13.76 9.53
N SER A 42 -2.71 13.40 8.24
CA SER A 42 -2.34 14.28 7.14
C SER A 42 -3.19 15.56 7.10
N PHE A 43 -4.51 15.43 7.32
CA PHE A 43 -5.40 16.59 7.45
C PHE A 43 -5.14 17.39 8.74
N LYS A 44 -4.95 16.72 9.88
CA LYS A 44 -4.76 17.35 11.19
C LYS A 44 -3.47 18.15 11.26
N GLU A 45 -2.36 17.54 10.84
CA GLU A 45 -1.02 18.15 10.92
C GLU A 45 -0.65 18.92 9.66
N ARG A 46 -1.52 18.90 8.63
CA ARG A 46 -1.31 19.51 7.31
C ARG A 46 0.04 19.14 6.71
N THR A 47 0.37 17.85 6.80
CA THR A 47 1.58 17.23 6.26
C THR A 47 1.19 15.96 5.50
N TYR A 48 2.14 15.30 4.85
CA TYR A 48 1.89 14.03 4.17
C TYR A 48 2.31 12.85 5.07
N GLY A 49 1.40 11.90 5.28
CA GLY A 49 1.60 10.75 6.18
C GLY A 49 2.42 9.59 5.60
N MET A 50 2.55 9.50 4.27
CA MET A 50 3.28 8.42 3.59
C MET A 50 4.24 9.00 2.55
N SER A 51 5.48 8.47 2.51
CA SER A 51 6.47 8.81 1.49
C SER A 51 5.91 8.63 0.07
N ILE A 52 6.36 9.48 -0.86
CA ILE A 52 5.88 9.53 -2.25
C ILE A 52 6.09 8.18 -2.96
N MET A 53 7.28 7.58 -2.82
CA MET A 53 7.64 6.33 -3.52
C MET A 53 6.78 5.13 -3.10
N PRO A 54 6.60 4.84 -1.79
CA PRO A 54 5.69 3.78 -1.35
C PRO A 54 4.25 4.02 -1.81
N LEU A 55 3.77 5.26 -1.75
CA LEU A 55 2.40 5.58 -2.15
C LEU A 55 2.16 5.32 -3.65
N CYS A 56 3.14 5.66 -4.50
CA CYS A 56 3.08 5.36 -5.94
C CYS A 56 3.06 3.84 -6.20
N CYS A 57 3.90 3.08 -5.50
CA CYS A 57 3.95 1.63 -5.64
C CYS A 57 2.65 0.97 -5.16
N ASN A 58 2.10 1.46 -4.06
CA ASN A 58 0.92 0.89 -3.41
C ASN A 58 -0.35 1.07 -4.25
N ILE A 59 -0.60 2.28 -4.76
CA ILE A 59 -1.75 2.50 -5.64
C ILE A 59 -1.60 1.77 -6.97
N ALA A 60 -0.37 1.65 -7.49
CA ALA A 60 -0.10 0.89 -8.71
C ALA A 60 -0.40 -0.60 -8.52
N TRP A 61 -0.01 -1.17 -7.38
CA TRP A 61 -0.31 -2.55 -7.01
C TRP A 61 -1.82 -2.76 -6.90
N GLU A 62 -2.51 -1.91 -6.11
CA GLU A 62 -3.97 -2.02 -5.95
C GLU A 62 -4.71 -1.85 -7.29
N ALA A 63 -4.30 -0.93 -8.15
CA ALA A 63 -4.92 -0.73 -9.46
C ALA A 63 -4.74 -1.95 -10.39
N VAL A 64 -3.53 -2.52 -10.47
CA VAL A 64 -3.25 -3.68 -11.34
C VAL A 64 -4.03 -4.91 -10.88
N TYR A 65 -4.01 -5.22 -9.58
CA TYR A 65 -4.64 -6.44 -9.07
C TYR A 65 -6.14 -6.27 -8.75
N CYS A 66 -6.66 -5.04 -8.70
CA CYS A 66 -8.11 -4.81 -8.59
C CYS A 66 -8.79 -4.69 -9.97
N LEU A 67 -8.14 -4.07 -10.97
CA LEU A 67 -8.77 -3.74 -12.25
C LEU A 67 -8.33 -4.65 -13.41
N VAL A 68 -7.05 -5.03 -13.48
CA VAL A 68 -6.50 -5.81 -14.60
C VAL A 68 -6.56 -7.31 -14.33
N TYR A 69 -6.17 -7.71 -13.12
CA TYR A 69 -6.19 -9.10 -12.67
C TYR A 69 -7.02 -9.28 -11.38
N PRO A 70 -8.35 -9.05 -11.44
CA PRO A 70 -9.20 -9.11 -10.25
C PRO A 70 -9.19 -10.50 -9.60
N SER A 71 -9.19 -10.53 -8.26
CA SER A 71 -9.40 -11.79 -7.53
C SER A 71 -10.77 -12.39 -7.84
N LYS A 72 -10.84 -13.73 -7.89
CA LYS A 72 -12.11 -14.48 -8.03
C LYS A 72 -12.99 -14.38 -6.77
N SER A 73 -12.42 -14.01 -5.62
CA SER A 73 -13.16 -13.82 -4.37
C SER A 73 -13.75 -12.41 -4.29
N GLY A 74 -15.07 -12.30 -4.23
CA GLY A 74 -15.77 -11.00 -4.12
C GLY A 74 -15.41 -10.22 -2.86
N LEU A 75 -15.05 -10.90 -1.76
CA LEU A 75 -14.65 -10.26 -0.51
C LEU A 75 -13.27 -9.61 -0.62
N GLU A 76 -12.30 -10.30 -1.21
CA GLU A 76 -10.96 -9.75 -1.43
C GLU A 76 -11.00 -8.55 -2.38
N LEU A 77 -11.79 -8.66 -3.45
CA LEU A 77 -12.02 -7.55 -4.38
C LEU A 77 -12.61 -6.32 -3.66
N GLY A 78 -13.55 -6.52 -2.74
CA GLY A 78 -14.13 -5.45 -1.93
C GLY A 78 -13.09 -4.75 -1.04
N VAL A 79 -12.22 -5.53 -0.38
CA VAL A 79 -11.14 -4.98 0.45
C VAL A 79 -10.15 -4.18 -0.40
N PHE A 80 -9.76 -4.67 -1.58
CA PHE A 80 -8.88 -3.91 -2.49
C PHE A 80 -9.53 -2.66 -3.04
N ALA A 81 -10.81 -2.71 -3.41
CA ALA A 81 -11.53 -1.54 -3.89
C ALA A 81 -11.60 -0.44 -2.81
N VAL A 82 -11.86 -0.82 -1.55
CA VAL A 82 -11.84 0.12 -0.42
C VAL A 82 -10.42 0.67 -0.20
N GLY A 83 -9.40 -0.19 -0.24
CA GLY A 83 -7.99 0.23 -0.17
C GLY A 83 -7.65 1.27 -1.24
N LEU A 84 -8.05 1.00 -2.49
CA LEU A 84 -7.80 1.87 -3.64
C LEU A 84 -8.45 3.25 -3.47
N LEU A 85 -9.70 3.28 -2.99
CA LEU A 85 -10.40 4.52 -2.69
C LEU A 85 -9.69 5.34 -1.60
N ILE A 86 -9.18 4.69 -0.56
CA ILE A 86 -8.46 5.40 0.50
C ILE A 86 -7.09 5.87 0.01
N ASN A 87 -6.39 5.10 -0.83
CA ASN A 87 -5.12 5.53 -1.43
C ASN A 87 -5.28 6.80 -2.29
N PHE A 88 -6.40 6.97 -3.00
CA PHE A 88 -6.70 8.25 -3.66
C PHE A 88 -6.77 9.43 -2.67
N MET A 89 -7.37 9.23 -1.50
CA MET A 89 -7.42 10.25 -0.44
C MET A 89 -6.03 10.53 0.15
N ILE A 90 -5.17 9.52 0.27
CA ILE A 90 -3.78 9.70 0.72
C ILE A 90 -2.99 10.49 -0.34
N ILE A 91 -3.14 10.19 -1.63
CA ILE A 91 -2.50 10.97 -2.71
C ILE A 91 -3.00 12.41 -2.73
N TYR A 92 -4.30 12.61 -2.56
CA TYR A 92 -4.87 13.96 -2.48
C TYR A 92 -4.25 14.78 -1.34
N THR A 93 -4.16 14.20 -0.14
CA THR A 93 -3.53 14.88 1.00
C THR A 93 -2.03 15.08 0.78
N ALA A 94 -1.34 14.12 0.16
CA ALA A 94 0.08 14.23 -0.18
C ALA A 94 0.33 15.37 -1.18
N VAL A 95 -0.41 15.45 -2.29
CA VAL A 95 -0.28 16.53 -3.28
C VAL A 95 -0.60 17.90 -2.66
N THR A 96 -1.61 17.97 -1.78
CA THR A 96 -2.05 19.23 -1.18
C THR A 96 -1.08 19.75 -0.13
N TYR A 97 -0.50 18.87 0.70
CA TYR A 97 0.30 19.25 1.86
C TYR A 97 1.81 19.08 1.68
N SER A 98 2.27 18.25 0.74
CA SER A 98 3.70 18.06 0.50
C SER A 98 4.46 19.34 0.12
N PRO A 99 3.92 20.32 -0.64
CA PRO A 99 4.69 21.51 -0.99
C PRO A 99 5.29 22.25 0.21
N ARG A 100 4.58 22.22 1.35
CA ARG A 100 4.98 22.88 2.61
C ARG A 100 6.22 22.27 3.25
N GLU A 101 6.52 21.02 2.90
CA GLU A 101 7.61 20.23 3.47
C GLU A 101 8.82 20.17 2.52
N TRP A 102 8.59 20.48 1.24
CA TRP A 102 9.61 20.50 0.17
C TRP A 102 10.11 21.91 -0.16
N SER A 103 9.94 22.89 0.75
CA SER A 103 10.46 24.25 0.59
C SER A 103 11.99 24.32 0.40
N HIS A 104 12.71 23.28 0.84
CA HIS A 104 14.15 23.10 0.62
C HIS A 104 14.50 22.59 -0.80
N ALA A 105 13.53 22.10 -1.56
CA ALA A 105 13.70 21.55 -2.91
C ALA A 105 12.56 22.02 -3.84
N PRO A 106 12.64 23.25 -4.38
CA PRO A 106 11.56 23.88 -5.14
C PRO A 106 11.16 23.13 -6.42
N LEU A 107 12.08 22.34 -6.99
CA LEU A 107 11.79 21.49 -8.14
C LEU A 107 10.78 20.37 -7.79
N VAL A 108 10.88 19.79 -6.60
CA VAL A 108 9.95 18.75 -6.12
C VAL A 108 8.62 19.38 -5.74
N GLU A 109 8.65 20.52 -5.07
CA GLU A 109 7.46 21.29 -4.67
C GLU A 109 6.54 21.60 -5.86
N GLN A 110 7.10 22.14 -6.95
CA GLN A 110 6.35 22.58 -8.11
C GLN A 110 5.90 21.43 -9.02
N ASN A 111 6.60 20.29 -8.98
CA ASN A 111 6.35 19.16 -9.87
C ASN A 111 5.80 17.93 -9.15
N ILE A 112 5.27 18.07 -7.93
CA ILE A 112 4.81 16.93 -7.12
C ILE A 112 3.78 16.06 -7.86
N LEU A 113 2.85 16.67 -8.59
CA LEU A 113 1.86 15.97 -9.41
C LEU A 113 2.51 15.14 -10.51
N TRP A 114 3.51 15.68 -11.19
CA TRP A 114 4.28 14.97 -12.22
C TRP A 114 5.10 13.84 -11.62
N ILE A 115 5.68 14.03 -10.44
CA ILE A 115 6.41 12.98 -9.72
C ILE A 115 5.46 11.82 -9.39
N PHE A 116 4.25 12.11 -8.90
CA PHE A 116 3.23 11.10 -8.68
C PHE A 116 2.82 10.40 -9.98
N PHE A 117 2.56 11.16 -11.05
CA PHE A 117 2.16 10.59 -12.34
C PHE A 117 3.23 9.65 -12.91
N VAL A 118 4.49 10.09 -12.95
CA VAL A 118 5.62 9.28 -13.45
C VAL A 118 5.89 8.10 -12.51
N GLY A 119 5.81 8.30 -11.20
CA GLY A 119 5.99 7.24 -10.21
C GLY A 119 4.94 6.15 -10.34
N ILE A 120 3.66 6.54 -10.37
CA ILE A 120 2.53 5.59 -10.51
C ILE A 120 2.64 4.84 -11.82
N THR A 121 2.84 5.53 -12.95
CA THR A 121 2.97 4.87 -14.26
C THR A 121 4.17 3.92 -14.32
N GLY A 122 5.32 4.31 -13.75
CA GLY A 122 6.50 3.46 -13.63
C GLY A 122 6.25 2.21 -12.79
N PHE A 123 5.61 2.34 -11.63
CA PHE A 123 5.27 1.18 -10.80
C PHE A 123 4.16 0.33 -11.42
N THR A 124 3.16 0.91 -12.09
CA THR A 124 2.10 0.17 -12.77
C THR A 124 2.69 -0.68 -13.90
N THR A 125 3.56 -0.10 -14.73
CA THR A 125 4.25 -0.86 -15.77
C THR A 125 5.14 -1.97 -15.19
N GLY A 126 5.83 -1.71 -14.07
CA GLY A 126 6.59 -2.72 -13.34
C GLY A 126 5.74 -3.89 -12.85
N HIS A 127 4.57 -3.61 -12.25
CA HIS A 127 3.64 -4.65 -11.80
C HIS A 127 3.02 -5.44 -12.96
N LEU A 128 2.68 -4.77 -14.06
CA LEU A 128 2.20 -5.44 -15.27
C LEU A 128 3.27 -6.35 -15.88
N ALA A 129 4.52 -5.88 -15.93
CA ALA A 129 5.65 -6.69 -16.40
C ALA A 129 5.92 -7.89 -15.48
N LEU A 130 5.75 -7.72 -14.16
CA LEU A 130 5.87 -8.80 -13.19
C LEU A 130 4.76 -9.84 -13.37
N ALA A 131 3.51 -9.39 -13.57
CA ALA A 131 2.37 -10.25 -13.85
C ALA A 131 2.55 -11.03 -15.17
N ALA A 132 3.11 -10.39 -16.19
CA ALA A 132 3.40 -11.04 -17.46
C ALA A 132 4.51 -12.11 -17.36
N GLN A 133 5.48 -11.95 -16.46
CA GLN A 133 6.61 -12.88 -16.31
C GLN A 133 6.35 -14.04 -15.34
N LEU A 134 5.73 -13.75 -14.19
CA LEU A 134 5.55 -14.73 -13.11
C LEU A 134 4.13 -15.29 -13.02
N GLY A 135 3.20 -14.73 -13.80
CA GLY A 135 1.77 -14.99 -13.70
C GLY A 135 1.09 -14.12 -12.63
N PRO A 136 -0.22 -13.86 -12.76
CA PRO A 136 -0.94 -12.88 -11.93
C PRO A 136 -0.90 -13.19 -10.43
N ALA A 137 -1.01 -14.47 -10.06
CA ALA A 137 -1.06 -14.88 -8.66
C ALA A 137 0.27 -14.70 -7.92
N LEU A 138 1.38 -15.11 -8.56
CA LEU A 138 2.70 -14.98 -7.95
C LEU A 138 3.13 -13.51 -7.93
N ALA A 139 2.84 -12.77 -9.01
CA ALA A 139 3.10 -11.34 -9.08
C ALA A 139 2.32 -10.53 -8.03
N TYR A 140 1.09 -10.93 -7.70
CA TYR A 140 0.31 -10.35 -6.61
C TYR A 140 1.08 -10.43 -5.27
N SER A 141 1.50 -11.63 -4.87
CA SER A 141 2.22 -11.84 -3.61
C SER A 141 3.58 -11.14 -3.58
N TRP A 142 4.36 -11.22 -4.65
CA TRP A 142 5.65 -10.53 -4.73
C TRP A 142 5.50 -9.01 -4.77
N GLY A 143 4.48 -8.49 -5.45
CA GLY A 143 4.15 -7.07 -5.46
C GLY A 143 3.81 -6.57 -4.06
N ALA A 144 3.07 -7.35 -3.27
CA ALA A 144 2.75 -6.99 -1.89
C ALA A 144 4.03 -6.90 -1.03
N VAL A 145 4.98 -7.82 -1.22
CA VAL A 145 6.28 -7.78 -0.55
C VAL A 145 7.07 -6.52 -0.94
N VAL A 146 7.09 -6.16 -2.23
CA VAL A 146 7.76 -4.94 -2.71
C VAL A 146 7.12 -3.68 -2.11
N CYS A 147 5.79 -3.58 -2.10
CA CYS A 147 5.08 -2.49 -1.43
C CYS A 147 5.45 -2.39 0.04
N GLN A 148 5.45 -3.51 0.77
CA GLN A 148 5.77 -3.56 2.19
C GLN A 148 7.21 -3.13 2.49
N LEU A 149 8.17 -3.55 1.66
CA LEU A 149 9.56 -3.15 1.78
C LEU A 149 9.71 -1.64 1.55
N LEU A 150 9.05 -1.10 0.51
CA LEU A 150 9.08 0.33 0.25
C LEU A 150 8.44 1.12 1.39
N LEU A 151 7.30 0.68 1.94
CA LEU A 151 6.66 1.33 3.09
C LEU A 151 7.60 1.38 4.31
N SER A 152 8.31 0.28 4.57
CA SER A 152 9.25 0.18 5.68
C SER A 152 10.45 1.11 5.50
N VAL A 153 11.09 1.06 4.33
CA VAL A 153 12.25 1.92 3.99
C VAL A 153 11.82 3.39 3.94
N GLY A 154 10.66 3.68 3.35
CA GLY A 154 10.10 5.01 3.23
C GLY A 154 9.75 5.62 4.58
N GLY A 155 9.18 4.83 5.50
CA GLY A 155 8.91 5.26 6.88
C GLY A 155 10.20 5.52 7.67
N LEU A 156 11.21 4.66 7.50
CA LEU A 156 12.52 4.85 8.14
C LEU A 156 13.22 6.12 7.62
N CYS A 157 13.21 6.34 6.30
CA CYS A 157 13.77 7.53 5.68
C CYS A 157 13.07 8.81 6.17
N GLN A 158 11.74 8.80 6.29
CA GLN A 158 10.99 9.92 6.87
C GLN A 158 11.42 10.24 8.30
N LEU A 159 11.58 9.21 9.15
CA LEU A 159 12.03 9.38 10.53
C LEU A 159 13.45 9.98 10.59
N ILE A 160 14.37 9.47 9.76
CA ILE A 160 15.76 9.93 9.73
C ILE A 160 15.88 11.36 9.17
N CYS A 161 15.18 11.67 8.07
CA CYS A 161 15.29 12.97 7.41
C CYS A 161 14.52 14.09 8.12
N ARG A 162 13.41 13.78 8.80
CA ARG A 162 12.60 14.80 9.50
C ARG A 162 13.00 15.02 10.95
N GLY A 163 13.72 14.09 11.58
CA GLY A 163 14.15 14.21 12.98
C GLY A 163 13.00 14.43 13.98
N SER A 164 11.77 14.10 13.58
CA SER A 164 10.52 14.40 14.28
C SER A 164 9.51 13.30 14.01
N THR A 165 8.71 12.93 15.03
CA THR A 165 7.58 11.98 14.91
C THR A 165 6.31 12.62 14.34
N ARG A 166 6.35 13.88 13.89
CA ARG A 166 5.22 14.52 13.19
C ARG A 166 4.84 13.70 11.95
N GLY A 167 3.58 13.30 11.84
CA GLY A 167 3.09 12.38 10.81
C GLY A 167 3.24 10.89 11.12
N ALA A 168 4.07 10.49 12.10
CA ALA A 168 4.29 9.10 12.50
C ALA A 168 3.88 8.90 13.97
N SER A 169 2.58 8.68 14.20
CA SER A 169 2.10 8.34 15.54
C SER A 169 2.65 6.97 15.97
N TYR A 170 3.08 6.83 17.24
CA TYR A 170 3.52 5.55 17.82
C TYR A 170 2.49 4.43 17.60
N THR A 171 1.21 4.75 17.49
CA THR A 171 0.12 3.81 17.20
C THR A 171 0.24 3.17 15.81
N LEU A 172 0.69 3.91 14.79
CA LEU A 172 0.95 3.37 13.45
C LEU A 172 2.15 2.42 13.44
N TRP A 173 3.18 2.74 14.23
CA TRP A 173 4.38 1.94 14.37
C TRP A 173 4.11 0.61 15.10
N TYR A 174 3.29 0.63 16.15
CA TYR A 174 2.84 -0.58 16.83
C TYR A 174 2.08 -1.53 15.91
N VAL A 175 1.22 -1.02 15.02
CA VAL A 175 0.48 -1.86 14.06
C VAL A 175 1.42 -2.54 13.05
N ILE A 176 2.49 -1.88 12.62
CA ILE A 176 3.48 -2.43 11.67
C ILE A 176 4.38 -3.49 12.35
N PHE A 177 4.74 -3.30 13.63
CA PHE A 177 5.63 -4.21 14.34
C PHE A 177 4.91 -5.36 15.06
N SER A 178 3.66 -5.18 15.47
CA SER A 178 2.89 -6.21 16.19
C SER A 178 2.50 -7.40 15.32
N ILE A 179 2.72 -7.35 14.00
CA ILE A 179 2.52 -8.47 13.06
C ILE A 179 3.72 -9.45 13.05
N ARG A 180 4.80 -9.17 13.82
CA ARG A 180 5.99 -10.03 13.89
C ARG A 180 6.27 -10.63 15.27
N SER A 181 5.26 -10.78 16.11
CA SER A 181 5.36 -11.62 17.30
C SER A 181 4.11 -12.48 17.46
N HIS A 182 4.04 -13.56 16.69
CA HIS A 182 3.71 -14.90 17.17
C HIS A 182 3.95 -15.92 16.05
#